data_AF-A0AA97G755-F1
#
_entry.id   AF-A0AA97G755-F1
#
_cell.length_a   1.000
_cell.length_b   1.000
_cell.length_c   1.000
_cell.angle_alpha   90.00
_cell.angle_beta   90.00
_cell.angle_gamma   90.00
#
_symmetry.space_group_name_H-M   'P 1'
#
loop_
_entity.id
_entity.type
_entity.pdbx_description
1 polymer ?
#
loop_
_entity_poly.entity_id
_entity_poly.type
_entity_poly.pdbx_seq_one_letter_code
_entity_poly.pdbx_strand_id
1 'polypeptide(L)'
;MIALIKTHYTKLAQTALLLAMASIMVLSLLPLDKVPLSAVNDKLQHLAAFLLLAFLIDASFPNQSFNLWKVSGLMAYGFLIELLQLQTEYRFFSPADLMADLAGIGLYFFTIPVWKRVPLVNWRWSLT
;
A
#
# COMPACT_ATOMS: atom_id res chain seq x y z
N MET A 1 20.15 -17.59 -13.41
CA MET A 1 19.75 -16.27 -13.96
C MET A 1 18.38 -15.82 -13.44
N ILE A 2 17.30 -16.58 -13.63
CA ILE A 2 15.92 -16.20 -13.23
C ILE A 2 15.78 -15.99 -11.70
N ALA A 3 16.36 -16.88 -10.88
CA ALA A 3 16.31 -16.75 -9.42
C ALA A 3 16.99 -15.46 -8.91
N LEU A 4 18.14 -15.10 -9.49
CA LEU A 4 18.87 -13.89 -9.16
C LEU A 4 18.01 -12.65 -9.46
N ILE A 5 17.40 -12.60 -10.64
CA ILE A 5 16.52 -11.51 -11.06
C ILE A 5 15.34 -11.36 -10.09
N LYS A 6 14.67 -12.47 -9.75
CA LYS A 6 13.57 -12.48 -8.78
C LYS A 6 14.01 -11.90 -7.43
N THR A 7 15.19 -12.26 -6.92
CA THR A 7 15.72 -11.72 -5.67
C THR A 7 15.93 -10.20 -5.74
N HIS A 8 16.48 -9.67 -6.83
CA HIS A 8 16.72 -8.23 -6.97
C HIS A 8 15.40 -7.45 -7.01
N TYR A 9 14.42 -7.89 -7.81
CA TYR A 9 13.11 -7.24 -7.86
C TYR A 9 12.35 -7.34 -6.53
N THR A 10 12.48 -8.47 -5.83
CA THR A 10 11.89 -8.63 -4.49
C THR A 10 12.48 -7.62 -3.51
N LYS A 11 13.81 -7.48 -3.47
CA LYS A 11 14.49 -6.49 -2.62
C LYS A 11 14.08 -5.06 -2.99
N LEU A 12 14.00 -4.75 -4.28
CA LEU A 12 13.53 -3.45 -4.75
C LEU A 12 12.10 -3.16 -4.28
N ALA A 13 11.20 -4.14 -4.39
CA ALA A 13 9.82 -4.01 -3.92
C ALA A 13 9.75 -3.81 -2.39
N GLN A 14 10.58 -4.53 -1.63
CA GLN A 14 10.67 -4.37 -0.17
C GLN A 14 11.17 -2.98 0.22
N THR A 15 12.22 -2.48 -0.43
CA THR A 15 12.72 -1.12 -0.22
C THR A 15 11.66 -0.09 -0.58
N ALA A 16 10.99 -0.25 -1.72
CA ALA A 16 9.90 0.62 -2.15
C ALA A 16 8.71 0.59 -1.18
N LEU A 17 8.34 -0.59 -0.65
CA LEU A 17 7.31 -0.74 0.36
C LEU A 17 7.64 0.05 1.62
N LEU A 18 8.86 -0.11 2.14
CA LEU A 18 9.30 0.61 3.34
C LEU A 18 9.31 2.13 3.13
N LEU A 19 9.82 2.59 1.99
CA LEU A 19 9.82 4.02 1.66
C LEU A 19 8.39 4.56 1.47
N ALA A 20 7.50 3.81 0.84
CA ALA A 20 6.10 4.19 0.67
C ALA A 20 5.37 4.26 2.02
N MET A 21 5.54 3.27 2.88
CA MET A 21 4.99 3.28 4.25
C MET A 21 5.54 4.45 5.08
N ALA A 22 6.84 4.75 4.98
CA ALA A 22 7.40 5.90 5.69
C ALA A 22 6.80 7.22 5.16
N SER A 23 6.70 7.35 3.84
CA SER A 23 6.17 8.56 3.19
C SER A 23 4.69 8.78 3.52
N ILE A 24 3.87 7.73 3.39
CA ILE A 24 2.43 7.79 3.70
C ILE A 24 2.22 8.13 5.18
N MET A 25 2.95 7.50 6.09
CA MET A 25 2.89 7.83 7.52
C MET A 25 3.18 9.32 7.78
N VAL A 26 4.27 9.83 7.22
CA VAL A 26 4.63 11.26 7.37
C VAL A 26 3.54 12.16 6.80
N LEU A 27 3.08 11.89 5.57
CA LEU A 27 2.07 12.70 4.89
C LEU A 27 0.71 12.68 5.62
N SER A 28 0.29 11.53 6.13
CA SER A 28 -0.97 11.39 6.88
C SER A 28 -0.95 12.10 8.23
N LEU A 29 0.23 12.30 8.82
CA LEU A 29 0.41 13.02 10.09
C LEU A 29 0.70 14.51 9.90
N LEU A 30 0.98 14.98 8.68
CA LEU A 30 1.20 16.41 8.44
C LEU A 30 -0.10 17.22 8.56
N PRO A 31 -0.02 18.51 8.94
CA PRO A 31 -1.13 19.45 8.86
C PRO A 31 -1.75 19.49 7.45
N LEU A 32 -3.08 19.53 7.38
CA LEU A 32 -3.83 19.48 6.11
C LEU A 32 -3.41 20.57 5.12
N ASP A 33 -3.03 21.74 5.61
CA ASP A 33 -2.55 22.88 4.82
C ASP A 33 -1.13 22.68 4.26
N LYS A 34 -0.37 21.72 4.81
CA LYS A 34 1.01 21.41 4.40
C LYS A 34 1.12 20.14 3.55
N VAL A 35 0.03 19.40 3.39
CA VAL A 35 0.04 18.18 2.58
C VAL A 35 0.03 18.53 1.08
N PRO A 36 0.97 18.01 0.28
CA PRO A 36 0.90 18.11 -1.18
C PRO A 36 -0.42 17.52 -1.68
N LEU A 37 -1.01 18.09 -2.74
CA LEU A 37 -2.28 17.63 -3.29
C LEU A 37 -3.49 17.79 -2.34
N SER A 38 -3.48 18.76 -1.42
CA SER A 38 -4.61 19.06 -0.53
C SER A 38 -5.94 19.33 -1.26
N ALA A 39 -5.90 19.67 -2.56
CA ALA A 39 -7.08 19.81 -3.42
C ALA A 39 -7.70 18.47 -3.86
N VAL A 40 -6.95 17.37 -3.77
CA VAL A 40 -7.45 16.01 -4.06
C VAL A 40 -8.22 15.50 -2.84
N ASN A 41 -9.33 14.81 -3.10
CA ASN A 41 -10.13 14.22 -2.03
C ASN A 41 -9.27 13.25 -1.21
N ASP A 42 -9.22 13.50 0.09
CA ASP A 42 -8.48 12.73 1.10
C ASP A 42 -8.77 11.21 1.02
N LYS A 43 -10.02 10.81 0.75
CA LYS A 43 -10.40 9.40 0.64
C LYS A 43 -9.88 8.77 -0.66
N LEU A 44 -9.73 9.55 -1.73
CA LEU A 44 -9.04 9.09 -2.94
C LEU A 44 -7.54 8.94 -2.71
N GLN A 45 -6.94 9.80 -1.88
CA GLN A 45 -5.54 9.65 -1.49
C GLN A 45 -5.33 8.37 -0.68
N HIS A 46 -6.18 8.09 0.31
CA HIS A 46 -6.19 6.83 1.07
C HIS A 46 -6.35 5.61 0.15
N LEU A 47 -7.36 5.62 -0.73
CA LEU A 47 -7.58 4.54 -1.69
C LEU A 47 -6.35 4.30 -2.57
N ALA A 48 -5.74 5.35 -3.13
CA ALA A 48 -4.56 5.24 -3.99
C ALA A 48 -3.32 4.77 -3.21
N ALA A 49 -3.11 5.28 -2.01
CA ALA A 49 -2.03 4.89 -1.12
C ALA A 49 -2.10 3.40 -0.78
N PHE A 50 -3.28 2.91 -0.41
CA PHE A 50 -3.47 1.50 -0.04
C PHE A 50 -3.51 0.56 -1.24
N LEU A 51 -3.93 1.02 -2.42
CA LEU A 51 -3.74 0.29 -3.68
C LEU A 51 -2.24 0.08 -3.98
N LEU A 52 -1.43 1.13 -3.82
CA LEU A 52 0.02 1.06 -4.01
C LEU A 52 0.68 0.13 -2.98
N LEU A 53 0.33 0.28 -1.70
CA LEU A 53 0.87 -0.58 -0.63
C LEU A 53 0.48 -2.06 -0.84
N ALA A 54 -0.75 -2.33 -1.29
CA ALA A 54 -1.20 -3.69 -1.64
C ALA A 54 -0.38 -4.29 -2.79
N PHE A 55 -0.10 -3.51 -3.83
CA PHE A 55 0.81 -3.94 -4.91
C PHE A 55 2.23 -4.22 -4.39
N LEU A 56 2.80 -3.31 -3.59
CA LEU A 56 4.16 -3.41 -3.10
C LEU A 56 4.35 -4.57 -2.11
N ILE A 57 3.41 -4.78 -1.19
CA ILE A 57 3.47 -5.92 -0.26
C ILE A 57 3.31 -7.25 -1.00
N ASP A 58 2.48 -7.30 -2.05
CA ASP A 58 2.36 -8.52 -2.82
C ASP A 58 3.64 -8.84 -3.59
N ALA A 59 4.26 -7.83 -4.21
CA ALA A 59 5.54 -7.97 -4.89
C ALA A 59 6.70 -8.32 -3.94
N SER A 60 6.65 -7.83 -2.69
CA SER A 60 7.69 -8.05 -1.67
C SER A 60 7.75 -9.48 -1.13
N PHE A 61 6.65 -10.23 -1.24
CA PHE A 61 6.54 -11.60 -0.74
C PHE A 61 5.98 -12.52 -1.84
N PRO A 62 6.79 -12.82 -2.87
CA PRO A 62 6.32 -13.54 -4.06
C PRO A 62 6.06 -15.03 -3.82
N ASN A 63 6.51 -15.58 -2.70
CA ASN A 63 6.34 -17.00 -2.37
C ASN A 63 4.98 -17.31 -1.72
N GLN A 64 4.18 -16.28 -1.41
CA GLN A 64 2.83 -16.42 -0.86
C GLN A 64 1.86 -15.70 -1.81
N SER A 65 0.66 -16.22 -1.99
CA SER A 65 -0.40 -15.49 -2.70
C SER A 65 -0.75 -14.18 -1.98
N PHE A 66 -1.54 -13.33 -2.62
CA PHE A 66 -2.15 -12.20 -1.91
C PHE A 66 -3.23 -12.75 -0.98
N ASN A 67 -2.91 -12.84 0.32
CA ASN A 67 -3.69 -13.56 1.32
C ASN A 67 -4.14 -12.64 2.47
N LEU A 68 -4.94 -13.18 3.38
CA LEU A 68 -5.48 -12.43 4.51
C LEU A 68 -4.40 -11.85 5.43
N TRP A 69 -3.22 -12.48 5.55
CA TRP A 69 -2.11 -11.94 6.34
C TRP A 69 -1.62 -10.59 5.80
N LYS A 70 -1.44 -10.48 4.47
CA LYS A 70 -1.05 -9.21 3.83
C LYS A 70 -2.14 -8.15 4.01
N VAL A 71 -3.41 -8.53 3.82
CA VAL A 71 -4.56 -7.63 4.01
C VAL A 71 -4.63 -7.15 5.46
N SER A 72 -4.53 -8.04 6.45
CA SER A 72 -4.57 -7.68 7.86
C SER A 72 -3.40 -6.79 8.28
N GLY A 73 -2.20 -7.04 7.74
CA GLY A 73 -1.03 -6.21 7.99
C GLY A 73 -1.21 -4.77 7.48
N LEU A 74 -1.77 -4.61 6.28
CA LEU A 74 -2.10 -3.29 5.74
C LEU A 74 -3.21 -2.60 6.55
N MET A 75 -4.29 -3.31 6.87
CA MET A 75 -5.37 -2.74 7.70
C MET A 75 -4.88 -2.32 9.08
N ALA A 76 -4.01 -3.11 9.72
CA ALA A 76 -3.38 -2.75 10.98
C ALA A 76 -2.52 -1.49 10.85
N TYR A 77 -1.83 -1.32 9.73
CA TYR A 77 -1.05 -0.12 9.43
C TYR A 77 -1.93 1.12 9.20
N GLY A 78 -3.03 1.02 8.46
CA GLY A 78 -4.00 2.12 8.30
C GLY A 78 -4.65 2.51 9.63
N PHE A 79 -5.06 1.52 10.42
CA PHE A 79 -5.56 1.76 11.77
C PHE A 79 -4.54 2.43 12.69
N LEU A 80 -3.26 2.03 12.59
CA LEU A 80 -2.19 2.71 13.34
C LEU A 80 -2.04 4.18 12.94
N ILE A 81 -2.15 4.52 11.66
CA ILE A 81 -2.10 5.92 11.20
C ILE A 81 -3.23 6.72 11.86
N GLU A 82 -4.46 6.21 11.84
CA GLU A 82 -5.63 6.86 12.45
C GLU A 82 -5.45 7.06 13.97
N LEU A 83 -4.87 6.07 14.66
CA LEU A 83 -4.55 6.20 16.09
C LEU A 83 -3.47 7.26 16.36
N LEU A 84 -2.48 7.39 15.47
CA LEU A 84 -1.45 8.42 15.60
C LEU A 84 -1.98 9.80 15.23
N GLN A 85 -2.94 9.89 14.31
CA GLN A 85 -3.62 11.14 13.98
C GLN A 85 -4.40 11.71 15.18
N LEU A 86 -4.98 10.85 16.03
CA LEU A 86 -5.61 11.27 17.30
C LEU A 86 -4.65 11.96 18.27
N GLN A 87 -3.33 11.77 18.12
CA GLN A 87 -2.32 12.43 18.94
C GLN A 87 -1.97 13.83 18.40
N THR A 88 -2.51 14.22 17.24
CA THR A 88 -2.32 15.54 16.65
C THR A 88 -3.53 16.44 16.92
N GLU A 89 -3.33 17.76 16.96
CA GLU A 89 -4.41 18.73 17.22
C GLU A 89 -5.25 19.05 15.97
N TYR A 90 -4.81 18.63 14.79
CA TYR A 90 -5.35 19.06 13.48
C TYR A 90 -5.80 17.89 12.59
N ARG A 91 -5.64 16.64 13.03
CA ARG A 91 -6.23 15.46 12.37
C ARG A 91 -7.26 14.82 13.29
N PHE A 92 -8.16 14.05 12.68
CA PHE A 92 -9.24 13.36 13.38
C PHE A 92 -9.29 11.93 12.91
N PHE A 93 -9.63 11.02 13.84
CA PHE A 93 -9.94 9.65 13.50
C PHE A 93 -11.17 9.58 12.61
N SER A 94 -11.08 8.82 11.52
CA SER A 94 -12.08 8.76 10.47
C SER A 94 -12.31 7.31 10.03
N PRO A 95 -13.45 6.70 10.43
CA PRO A 95 -13.82 5.38 9.93
C PRO A 95 -13.93 5.30 8.40
N ALA A 96 -14.23 6.43 7.75
CA ALA A 96 -14.32 6.52 6.29
C ALA A 96 -12.95 6.31 5.62
N ASP A 97 -11.86 6.71 6.29
CA ASP A 97 -10.51 6.52 5.76
C ASP A 97 -10.07 5.06 5.88
N LEU A 98 -10.44 4.37 6.95
CA LEU A 98 -10.30 2.89 7.03
C LEU A 98 -11.09 2.15 5.94
N MET A 99 -12.27 2.66 5.58
CA MET A 99 -13.04 2.10 4.46
C MET A 99 -12.36 2.36 3.11
N ALA A 100 -11.77 3.54 2.93
CA ALA A 100 -11.01 3.88 1.73
C ALA A 100 -9.74 3.03 1.60
N ASP A 101 -9.04 2.78 2.71
CA ASP A 101 -7.89 1.88 2.79
C ASP A 101 -8.29 0.46 2.36
N LEU A 102 -9.37 -0.07 2.94
CA LEU A 102 -9.91 -1.38 2.58
C LEU A 102 -10.32 -1.44 1.11
N ALA A 103 -10.94 -0.38 0.59
CA ALA A 103 -11.33 -0.30 -0.82
C ALA A 103 -10.11 -0.29 -1.75
N GLY A 104 -9.02 0.40 -1.38
CA GLY A 104 -7.75 0.38 -2.12
C GLY A 104 -7.12 -1.02 -2.16
N ILE A 105 -7.09 -1.71 -1.01
CA ILE A 105 -6.63 -3.10 -0.91
C ILE A 105 -7.51 -4.03 -1.76
N GLY A 106 -8.83 -3.88 -1.68
CA GLY A 106 -9.80 -4.66 -2.46
C GLY A 106 -9.65 -4.41 -3.96
N LEU A 107 -9.47 -3.17 -4.37
CA LEU A 107 -9.23 -2.79 -5.75
C LEU A 107 -7.97 -3.47 -6.30
N TYR A 108 -6.89 -3.54 -5.51
CA TYR A 108 -5.68 -4.25 -5.90
C TYR A 108 -5.97 -5.70 -6.31
N PHE A 109 -6.79 -6.41 -5.52
CA PHE A 109 -7.16 -7.80 -5.81
C PHE A 109 -7.76 -7.95 -7.22
N PHE A 110 -8.65 -7.04 -7.63
CA PHE A 110 -9.23 -7.04 -8.97
C PHE A 110 -8.24 -6.67 -10.08
N THR A 111 -7.16 -5.97 -9.76
CA THR A 111 -6.11 -5.64 -10.74
C THR A 111 -5.09 -6.77 -10.97
N ILE A 112 -5.01 -7.77 -10.09
CA ILE A 112 -4.06 -8.91 -10.20
C ILE A 112 -4.06 -9.57 -11.60
N PRO A 113 -5.21 -9.86 -12.24
CA PRO A 113 -5.22 -10.45 -13.59
C PRO A 113 -4.53 -9.58 -14.65
N VAL A 114 -4.58 -8.26 -14.49
CA VAL A 114 -3.89 -7.30 -15.37
C VAL A 114 -2.39 -7.38 -15.15
N TRP A 115 -1.94 -7.32 -13.89
CA TRP A 115 -0.51 -7.36 -13.56
C TRP A 115 0.18 -8.66 -13.99
N LYS A 116 -0.52 -9.80 -13.95
CA LYS A 116 -0.02 -11.07 -14.49
C LYS A 116 0.37 -11.01 -15.96
N ARG A 117 -0.22 -10.10 -16.74
CA ARG A 117 0.05 -9.93 -18.18
C ARG A 117 1.15 -8.91 -18.48
N VAL A 118 1.58 -8.13 -17.48
CA VAL A 118 2.58 -7.06 -17.66
C VAL A 118 4.00 -7.64 -17.52
N PRO A 119 4.85 -7.61 -18.57
CA PRO A 119 6.18 -8.24 -18.55
C PRO A 119 7.13 -7.72 -17.46
N LEU A 120 6.92 -6.48 -16.99
CA LEU A 120 7.74 -5.87 -15.94
C LEU A 120 7.53 -6.50 -14.56
N VAL A 121 6.35 -7.08 -14.30
CA VAL A 121 5.94 -7.56 -12.97
C VAL A 121 5.44 -8.99 -12.97
N ASN A 122 5.24 -9.61 -14.14
CA ASN A 122 4.76 -11.00 -14.23
C ASN A 122 5.70 -12.02 -13.56
N TRP A 123 6.97 -11.67 -13.33
CA TRP A 123 7.94 -12.45 -12.55
C TRP A 123 7.42 -12.81 -11.15
N ARG A 124 6.51 -12.00 -10.60
CA ARG A 124 5.83 -12.24 -9.33
C ARG A 124 4.99 -13.53 -9.35
N TRP A 125 4.44 -13.90 -10.50
CA TRP A 125 3.57 -15.08 -10.68
C TRP A 125 4.20 -16.17 -11.54
N SER A 126 5.46 -16.04 -11.96
CA SER A 126 6.09 -16.93 -12.95
C SER A 126 6.50 -18.31 -12.42
N LEU A 127 6.12 -18.69 -11.19
CA LEU A 127 6.53 -19.93 -10.52
C LEU A 127 5.41 -20.57 -9.67
N THR A 128 4.16 -20.12 -9.86
CA THR A 128 2.95 -20.68 -9.22
C THR A 128 1.97 -21.15 -10.28
#